data_AF-A0A2H0ASR8-F1
#
_entry.id   AF-A0A2H0ASR8-F1
#
_cell.length_a   1.000
_cell.length_b   1.000
_cell.length_c   1.000
_cell.angle_alpha   90.00
_cell.angle_beta   90.00
_cell.angle_gamma   90.00
#
_symmetry.space_group_name_H-M   'P 1'
#
loop_
_entity.id
_entity.type
_entity.pdbx_description
1 polymer ?
#
loop_
_entity_poly.entity_id
_entity_poly.type
_entity_poly.pdbx_seq_one_letter_code
_entity_poly.pdbx_strand_id
1 'polypeptide(L)'
;NIINLYSPKITAIDAPLSLPLGLCCLEESCSCQPWSKRKNRQCDQELRKGGISCYPTTKKTFIKPLIYRGIALKNKLYQMGFEVIEVYPYASKVRLFGKPIPRKNTPLGIAFLKQRLTNLLPALKPYLDIFNHNLCDAAIAAYTAFLYCRNMVAALGNEEEGLIFIPLEQLSHH
;
A
#
# COMPACT_ATOMS: atom_id res chain seq x y z
N ASN A 1 6.20 8.19 -21.60
CA ASN A 1 6.04 7.41 -20.34
C ASN A 1 4.60 7.58 -19.85
N ILE A 2 3.93 6.51 -19.41
CA ILE A 2 2.50 6.48 -19.04
C ILE A 2 2.16 7.54 -18.00
N ILE A 3 3.01 7.74 -17.00
CA ILE A 3 2.72 8.71 -15.93
C ILE A 3 2.67 10.16 -16.43
N ASN A 4 3.52 10.54 -17.39
CA ASN A 4 3.48 11.87 -17.99
C ASN A 4 2.26 12.05 -18.89
N LEU A 5 1.79 10.96 -19.53
CA LEU A 5 0.60 10.98 -20.38
C LEU A 5 -0.66 11.27 -19.55
N TYR A 6 -0.82 10.61 -18.41
CA TYR A 6 -2.00 10.76 -17.55
C TYR A 6 -1.86 11.87 -16.50
N SER A 7 -0.64 12.32 -16.20
CA SER A 7 -0.30 13.33 -15.19
C SER A 7 -1.15 13.20 -13.91
N PRO A 8 -1.11 12.05 -13.21
CA PRO A 8 -1.93 11.85 -12.03
C PRO A 8 -1.54 12.82 -10.92
N LYS A 9 -2.56 13.34 -10.21
CA LYS A 9 -2.33 14.17 -9.01
C LYS A 9 -1.54 13.41 -7.94
N ILE A 10 -1.88 12.13 -7.74
CA ILE A 10 -1.27 11.26 -6.72
C ILE A 10 -0.96 9.90 -7.36
N THR A 11 0.21 9.36 -7.07
CA THR A 11 0.60 7.98 -7.44
C THR A 11 0.70 7.11 -6.20
N ALA A 12 -0.13 6.06 -6.12
CA ALA A 12 -0.03 5.07 -5.05
C ALA A 12 0.88 3.91 -5.45
N ILE A 13 1.74 3.47 -4.53
CA ILE A 13 2.61 2.31 -4.72
C ILE A 13 2.36 1.27 -3.62
N ASP A 14 2.12 0.02 -4.03
CA ASP A 14 2.06 -1.15 -3.15
C ASP A 14 3.46 -1.72 -2.88
N ALA A 15 4.23 -1.01 -2.07
CA ALA A 15 5.53 -1.44 -1.57
C ALA A 15 5.97 -0.54 -0.41
N PRO A 16 6.76 -1.03 0.55
CA PRO A 16 7.49 -0.16 1.47
C PRO A 16 8.35 0.86 0.71
N LEU A 17 8.16 2.15 1.00
CA LEU A 17 8.77 3.28 0.30
C LEU A 17 9.84 4.03 1.11
N SER A 18 10.21 3.47 2.26
CA SER A 18 11.13 4.06 3.24
C SER A 18 11.80 2.97 4.08
N LEU A 19 12.82 3.36 4.83
CA LEU A 19 13.49 2.51 5.82
C LEU A 19 13.10 2.96 7.24
N PRO A 20 13.22 2.08 8.25
CA PRO A 20 13.17 2.48 9.65
C PRO A 20 14.22 3.56 9.97
N LEU A 21 13.91 4.46 10.89
CA LEU A 21 14.84 5.51 11.32
C LEU A 21 16.14 4.90 11.85
N GLY A 22 17.28 5.50 11.46
CA GLY A 22 18.62 5.04 11.80
C GLY A 22 19.21 3.98 10.86
N LEU A 23 18.40 3.38 9.98
CA LEU A 23 18.91 2.47 8.95
C LEU A 23 19.23 3.21 7.65
N CYS A 24 20.47 3.07 7.17
CA CYS A 24 20.83 3.48 5.81
C CYS A 24 20.51 2.42 4.75
N CYS A 25 20.39 1.14 5.16
CA CYS A 25 20.04 0.02 4.29
C CYS A 25 19.47 -1.16 5.11
N LEU A 26 19.01 -2.18 4.39
CA LEU A 26 18.52 -3.46 4.94
C LEU A 26 19.59 -4.57 4.88
N GLU A 27 20.85 -4.24 4.63
CA GLU A 27 21.93 -5.23 4.58
C GLU A 27 22.42 -5.63 5.97
N GLU A 28 22.55 -6.94 6.20
CA GLU A 28 22.95 -7.49 7.50
C GLU A 28 24.44 -7.26 7.79
N SER A 29 25.27 -7.11 6.76
CA SER A 29 26.68 -6.76 6.87
C SER A 29 26.92 -5.29 7.26
N CYS A 30 25.93 -4.42 7.10
CA CYS A 30 26.06 -3.01 7.45
C CYS A 30 25.91 -2.80 8.97
N SER A 31 26.70 -1.90 9.55
CA SER A 31 26.69 -1.61 10.99
C SER A 31 25.53 -0.72 11.45
N CYS A 32 24.80 -0.05 10.54
CA CYS A 32 23.69 0.83 10.92
C CYS A 32 22.62 0.09 11.74
N GLN A 33 22.01 0.79 12.71
CA GLN A 33 21.01 0.22 13.61
C GLN A 33 19.79 1.12 13.66
N PRO A 34 18.58 0.55 13.84
CA PRO A 34 17.40 1.38 14.03
C PRO A 34 17.59 2.21 15.32
N TRP A 35 17.21 3.49 15.28
CA TRP A 35 17.31 4.37 16.45
C TRP A 35 16.31 3.98 17.54
N SER A 36 15.13 3.54 17.11
CA SER A 36 14.11 3.07 18.06
C SER A 36 14.34 1.61 18.44
N LYS A 37 13.84 1.20 19.61
CA LYS A 37 13.79 -0.22 20.01
C LYS A 37 12.92 -1.06 19.04
N ARG A 38 12.07 -0.42 18.24
CA ARG A 38 11.30 -1.09 17.19
C ARG A 38 12.26 -1.44 16.06
N LYS A 39 12.27 -2.71 15.65
CA LYS A 39 13.18 -3.20 14.59
C LYS A 39 12.71 -2.86 13.18
N ASN A 40 11.49 -2.34 13.03
CA ASN A 40 10.81 -2.03 11.77
C ASN A 40 10.10 -0.66 11.88
N ARG A 41 9.52 -0.21 10.76
CA ARG A 41 8.82 1.08 10.67
C ARG A 41 7.60 1.12 11.58
N GLN A 42 7.26 2.31 12.08
CA GLN A 42 6.07 2.52 12.88
C GLN A 42 4.77 2.07 12.17
N CYS A 43 4.64 2.34 10.87
CA CYS A 43 3.48 1.91 10.08
C CYS A 43 3.31 0.38 10.07
N ASP A 44 4.40 -0.39 10.01
CA ASP A 44 4.38 -1.85 10.08
C ASP A 44 3.83 -2.34 11.44
N GLN A 45 4.13 -1.61 12.53
CA GLN A 45 3.64 -1.94 13.88
C GLN A 45 2.16 -1.60 14.04
N GLU A 46 1.75 -0.43 13.56
CA GLU A 46 0.35 0.01 13.64
C GLU A 46 -0.58 -0.91 12.85
N LEU A 47 -0.16 -1.35 11.65
CA LEU A 47 -0.89 -2.38 10.90
C LEU A 47 -1.10 -3.65 11.72
N ARG A 48 -0.04 -4.18 12.36
CA ARG A 48 -0.13 -5.41 13.16
C ARG A 48 -1.00 -5.22 14.40
N LYS A 49 -0.90 -4.08 15.08
CA LYS A 49 -1.77 -3.73 16.21
C LYS A 49 -3.25 -3.68 15.79
N GLY A 50 -3.54 -3.21 14.57
CA GLY A 50 -4.87 -3.28 13.96
C GLY A 50 -5.28 -4.66 13.43
N GLY A 51 -4.51 -5.71 13.74
CA GLY A 51 -4.78 -7.09 13.28
C GLY A 51 -4.53 -7.31 11.79
N ILE A 52 -3.81 -6.41 11.11
CA ILE A 52 -3.46 -6.53 9.69
C ILE A 52 -2.02 -7.03 9.59
N SER A 53 -1.84 -8.26 9.08
CA SER A 53 -0.51 -8.84 8.90
C SER A 53 0.25 -8.11 7.79
N CYS A 54 1.55 -7.91 8.00
CA CYS A 54 2.47 -7.36 6.99
C CYS A 54 3.90 -7.89 7.23
N TYR A 55 4.70 -7.97 6.18
CA TYR A 55 6.11 -8.28 6.29
C TYR A 55 6.87 -7.07 6.85
N PRO A 56 7.66 -7.23 7.92
CA PRO A 56 8.33 -6.11 8.55
C PRO A 56 9.50 -5.61 7.68
N THR A 57 9.64 -4.30 7.56
CA THR A 57 10.76 -3.63 6.90
C THR A 57 11.97 -3.69 7.83
N THR A 58 12.79 -4.73 7.70
CA THR A 58 13.93 -5.02 8.60
C THR A 58 15.10 -5.58 7.81
N LYS A 59 16.29 -5.58 8.41
CA LYS A 59 17.45 -6.28 7.84
C LYS A 59 17.27 -7.79 7.63
N LYS A 60 16.28 -8.43 8.27
CA LYS A 60 16.01 -9.87 8.15
C LYS A 60 14.88 -10.21 7.19
N THR A 61 14.27 -9.20 6.55
CA THR A 61 13.15 -9.45 5.64
C THR A 61 13.63 -10.09 4.35
N PHE A 62 12.86 -11.01 3.77
CA PHE A 62 13.20 -11.63 2.48
C PHE A 62 12.76 -10.78 1.28
N ILE A 63 11.94 -9.75 1.51
CA ILE A 63 11.43 -8.85 0.46
C ILE A 63 12.31 -7.60 0.24
N LYS A 64 13.59 -7.58 0.68
CA LYS A 64 14.50 -6.42 0.47
C LYS A 64 14.53 -5.94 -0.98
N PRO A 65 14.62 -6.81 -2.01
CA PRO A 65 14.64 -6.37 -3.40
C PRO A 65 13.35 -5.64 -3.82
N LEU A 66 12.19 -5.98 -3.23
CA LEU A 66 10.95 -5.26 -3.46
C LEU A 66 10.98 -3.88 -2.80
N ILE A 67 11.46 -3.80 -1.57
CA ILE A 67 11.56 -2.55 -0.80
C ILE A 67 12.50 -1.56 -1.51
N TYR A 68 13.71 -1.98 -1.88
CA TYR A 68 14.64 -1.12 -2.59
C TYR A 68 14.11 -0.63 -3.94
N ARG A 69 13.40 -1.50 -4.68
CA ARG A 69 12.72 -1.09 -5.93
C ARG A 69 11.62 -0.06 -5.65
N GLY A 70 10.85 -0.23 -4.58
CA GLY A 70 9.82 0.74 -4.16
C GLY A 70 10.43 2.11 -3.84
N ILE A 71 11.47 2.15 -3.01
CA ILE A 71 12.21 3.38 -2.67
C ILE A 71 12.78 4.04 -3.93
N ALA A 72 13.44 3.28 -4.81
CA ALA A 72 14.01 3.81 -6.04
C ALA A 72 12.93 4.36 -6.98
N LEU A 73 11.79 3.67 -7.11
CA LEU A 73 10.66 4.12 -7.91
C LEU A 73 10.05 5.41 -7.34
N LYS A 74 9.82 5.48 -6.03
CA LYS A 74 9.35 6.71 -5.36
C LYS A 74 10.28 7.88 -5.67
N ASN A 75 11.59 7.71 -5.47
CA ASN A 75 12.57 8.77 -5.67
C ASN A 75 12.59 9.26 -7.13
N LYS A 76 12.50 8.34 -8.09
CA LYS A 76 12.40 8.69 -9.52
C LYS A 76 11.14 9.50 -9.83
N LEU A 77 9.99 9.09 -9.29
CA LEU A 77 8.73 9.81 -9.49
C LEU A 77 8.73 11.18 -8.83
N TYR A 78 9.31 11.29 -7.64
CA TYR A 78 9.48 12.55 -6.92
C TYR A 78 10.37 13.54 -7.70
N GLN A 79 11.50 13.07 -8.26
CA GLN A 79 12.35 13.87 -9.14
C GLN A 79 11.64 14.34 -10.42
N MET A 80 10.61 13.61 -10.85
CA MET A 80 9.75 13.99 -11.98
C MET A 80 8.60 14.92 -11.57
N GLY A 81 8.49 15.33 -10.30
CA GLY A 81 7.47 16.24 -9.79
C GLY A 81 6.16 15.57 -9.36
N PHE A 82 6.12 14.23 -9.28
CA PHE A 82 4.91 13.51 -8.84
C PHE A 82 4.88 13.32 -7.33
N GLU A 83 3.69 13.52 -6.76
CA GLU A 83 3.40 13.13 -5.38
C GLU A 83 3.12 11.62 -5.31
N VAL A 84 3.77 10.95 -4.36
CA VAL A 84 3.72 9.49 -4.20
C VAL A 84 3.32 9.14 -2.79
N ILE A 85 2.36 8.22 -2.66
CA ILE A 85 1.94 7.65 -1.38
C ILE A 85 2.20 6.14 -1.33
N GLU A 86 2.55 5.64 -0.15
CA GLU A 86 2.56 4.21 0.10
C GLU A 86 1.15 3.74 0.46
N VAL A 87 0.72 2.67 -0.18
CA VAL A 87 -0.53 1.99 0.14
C VAL A 87 -0.26 0.52 0.37
N TYR A 88 -1.11 -0.11 1.16
CA TYR A 88 -1.10 -1.57 1.32
C TYR A 88 -2.49 -2.11 0.97
N PRO A 89 -2.70 -2.62 -0.27
CA PRO A 89 -4.03 -3.01 -0.75
C PRO A 89 -4.74 -4.01 0.15
N TYR A 90 -4.01 -4.89 0.83
CA TYR A 90 -4.63 -5.78 1.83
C TYR A 90 -5.25 -5.01 3.00
N ALA A 91 -4.54 -4.03 3.56
CA ALA A 91 -5.09 -3.15 4.60
C ALA A 91 -6.28 -2.36 4.07
N SER A 92 -6.19 -1.81 2.84
CA SER A 92 -7.32 -1.10 2.22
C SER A 92 -8.55 -2.00 2.08
N LYS A 93 -8.38 -3.26 1.64
CA LYS A 93 -9.48 -4.23 1.55
C LYS A 93 -10.09 -4.54 2.92
N VAL A 94 -9.28 -4.66 3.97
CA VAL A 94 -9.79 -4.88 5.34
C VAL A 94 -10.64 -3.70 5.80
N ARG A 95 -10.20 -2.47 5.55
CA ARG A 95 -10.95 -1.25 5.92
C ARG A 95 -12.23 -1.08 5.12
N LEU A 96 -12.21 -1.41 3.82
CA LEU A 96 -13.36 -1.23 2.93
C LEU A 96 -14.39 -2.36 3.02
N PHE A 97 -13.95 -3.60 3.23
CA PHE A 97 -14.81 -4.79 3.07
C PHE A 97 -14.97 -5.61 4.34
N GLY A 98 -14.26 -5.26 5.41
CA GLY A 98 -14.21 -6.05 6.64
C GLY A 98 -13.47 -7.39 6.47
N LYS A 99 -13.56 -8.23 7.49
CA LYS A 99 -13.02 -9.60 7.52
C LYS A 99 -14.16 -10.61 7.66
N PRO A 100 -14.01 -11.85 7.16
CA PRO A 100 -12.83 -12.38 6.48
C PRO A 100 -12.73 -11.97 5.00
N ILE A 101 -11.51 -11.84 4.49
CA ILE A 101 -11.25 -11.65 3.05
C ILE A 101 -10.78 -12.99 2.47
N PRO A 102 -11.45 -13.56 1.46
CA PRO A 102 -10.99 -14.78 0.81
C PRO A 102 -9.61 -14.61 0.19
N ARG A 103 -8.84 -15.71 0.09
CA ARG A 103 -7.48 -15.68 -0.48
C ARG A 103 -7.52 -15.16 -1.91
N LYS A 104 -6.77 -14.09 -2.20
CA LYS A 104 -6.83 -13.37 -3.49
C LYS A 104 -6.43 -14.20 -4.72
N ASN A 105 -5.71 -15.31 -4.53
CA ASN A 105 -5.26 -16.19 -5.59
C ASN A 105 -6.21 -17.37 -5.87
N THR A 106 -7.36 -17.45 -5.20
CA THR A 106 -8.38 -18.46 -5.49
C THR A 106 -9.49 -17.90 -6.38
N PRO A 107 -10.22 -18.73 -7.14
CA PRO A 107 -11.37 -18.28 -7.93
C PRO A 107 -12.40 -17.52 -7.10
N LEU A 108 -12.71 -18.01 -5.89
CA LEU A 108 -13.61 -17.34 -4.95
C LEU A 108 -13.09 -15.95 -4.55
N GLY A 109 -11.80 -15.81 -4.26
CA GLY A 109 -11.21 -14.53 -3.91
C GLY A 109 -11.18 -13.55 -5.07
N ILE A 110 -10.88 -14.01 -6.29
CA ILE A 110 -10.93 -13.16 -7.48
C ILE A 110 -12.36 -12.68 -7.74
N ALA A 111 -13.35 -13.58 -7.68
CA ALA A 111 -14.76 -13.22 -7.86
C ALA A 111 -15.22 -12.20 -6.80
N PHE A 112 -14.87 -12.43 -5.52
CA PHE A 112 -15.12 -11.49 -4.43
C PHE A 112 -14.52 -10.10 -4.72
N LEU A 113 -13.26 -10.04 -5.16
CA LEU A 113 -12.61 -8.76 -5.47
C LEU A 113 -13.26 -8.04 -6.65
N LYS A 114 -13.58 -8.75 -7.74
CA LYS A 114 -14.26 -8.17 -8.90
C LYS A 114 -15.64 -7.61 -8.53
N GLN A 115 -16.41 -8.34 -7.73
CA GLN A 115 -17.71 -7.89 -7.24
C GLN A 115 -17.57 -6.59 -6.43
N ARG A 116 -16.65 -6.56 -5.46
CA ARG A 116 -16.43 -5.36 -4.62
C ARG A 116 -15.92 -4.17 -5.44
N LEU A 117 -15.03 -4.40 -6.41
CA LEU A 117 -14.55 -3.37 -7.33
C LEU A 117 -15.67 -2.81 -8.20
N THR A 118 -16.65 -3.62 -8.62
CA THR A 118 -17.81 -3.11 -9.38
C THR A 118 -18.59 -2.06 -8.58
N ASN A 119 -18.69 -2.24 -7.25
CA ASN A 119 -19.39 -1.28 -6.39
C ASN A 119 -18.56 0.00 -6.16
N LEU A 120 -17.24 -0.11 -6.00
CA LEU A 120 -16.36 1.04 -5.75
C LEU A 120 -16.05 1.85 -7.02
N LEU A 121 -15.88 1.15 -8.14
CA LEU A 121 -15.45 1.68 -9.43
C LEU A 121 -16.33 1.10 -10.55
N PRO A 122 -17.62 1.50 -10.66
CA PRO A 122 -18.54 0.94 -11.65
C PRO A 122 -18.04 1.05 -13.10
N ALA A 123 -17.27 2.09 -13.40
CA ALA A 123 -16.65 2.31 -14.70
C ALA A 123 -15.65 1.21 -15.11
N LEU A 124 -15.11 0.43 -14.16
CA LEU A 124 -14.22 -0.69 -14.46
C LEU A 124 -14.97 -1.96 -14.91
N LYS A 125 -16.29 -2.04 -14.73
CA LYS A 125 -17.09 -3.25 -15.00
C LYS A 125 -16.80 -3.88 -16.37
N PRO A 126 -16.69 -3.16 -17.50
CA PRO A 126 -16.39 -3.75 -18.81
C PRO A 126 -15.02 -4.42 -18.90
N TYR A 127 -14.09 -4.11 -18.00
CA TYR A 127 -12.70 -4.60 -18.02
C TYR A 127 -12.44 -5.68 -16.96
N LEU A 128 -13.39 -5.96 -16.07
CA LEU A 128 -13.14 -6.85 -14.94
C LEU A 128 -12.87 -8.29 -15.36
N ASP A 129 -13.28 -8.73 -16.55
CA ASP A 129 -13.04 -10.09 -17.00
C ASP A 129 -11.53 -10.41 -17.11
N ILE A 130 -10.72 -9.45 -17.57
CA ILE A 130 -9.26 -9.60 -17.67
C ILE A 130 -8.52 -9.39 -16.34
N PHE A 131 -9.21 -8.96 -15.27
CA PHE A 131 -8.56 -8.70 -13.99
C PHE A 131 -8.11 -9.99 -13.31
N ASN A 132 -6.81 -10.08 -13.02
CA ASN A 132 -6.26 -10.99 -12.04
C ASN A 132 -6.11 -10.29 -10.67
N HIS A 133 -5.59 -11.01 -9.67
CA HIS A 133 -5.43 -10.45 -8.32
C HIS A 133 -4.50 -9.22 -8.26
N ASN A 134 -3.50 -9.12 -9.14
CA ASN A 134 -2.59 -7.97 -9.20
C ASN A 134 -3.31 -6.73 -9.76
N LEU A 135 -4.13 -6.90 -10.80
CA LEU A 135 -4.96 -5.80 -11.33
C LEU A 135 -6.02 -5.36 -10.31
N CYS A 136 -6.59 -6.30 -9.56
CA CYS A 136 -7.47 -5.96 -8.43
C CYS A 136 -6.75 -5.14 -7.37
N ASP A 137 -5.54 -5.53 -6.97
CA ASP A 137 -4.74 -4.80 -5.98
C ASP A 137 -4.35 -3.41 -6.49
N ALA A 138 -4.00 -3.27 -7.77
CA ALA A 138 -3.73 -1.99 -8.42
C ALA A 138 -4.96 -1.07 -8.44
N ALA A 139 -6.15 -1.60 -8.73
CA ALA A 139 -7.39 -0.83 -8.70
C ALA A 139 -7.75 -0.36 -7.28
N ILE A 140 -7.53 -1.21 -6.26
CA ILE A 140 -7.72 -0.82 -4.86
C ILE A 140 -6.68 0.23 -4.43
N ALA A 141 -5.43 0.12 -4.87
CA ALA A 141 -4.39 1.14 -4.65
C ALA A 141 -4.80 2.49 -5.26
N ALA A 142 -5.25 2.50 -6.52
CA ALA A 142 -5.75 3.69 -7.19
C ALA A 142 -6.98 4.28 -6.49
N TYR A 143 -7.91 3.45 -6.03
CA TYR A 143 -9.06 3.91 -5.23
C TYR A 143 -8.62 4.53 -3.90
N THR A 144 -7.61 3.96 -3.25
CA THR A 144 -7.03 4.54 -2.01
C THR A 144 -6.39 5.91 -2.29
N ALA A 145 -5.69 6.08 -3.42
CA ALA A 145 -5.18 7.39 -3.86
C ALA A 145 -6.30 8.42 -4.12
N PHE A 146 -7.41 7.97 -4.71
CA PHE A 146 -8.59 8.80 -4.88
C PHE A 146 -9.16 9.25 -3.53
N LEU A 147 -9.28 8.35 -2.55
CA LEU A 147 -9.72 8.71 -1.20
C LEU A 147 -8.73 9.63 -0.49
N TYR A 148 -7.43 9.46 -0.70
CA TYR A 148 -6.40 10.38 -0.19
C TYR A 148 -6.64 11.81 -0.70
N CYS A 149 -6.93 11.97 -2.00
CA CYS A 149 -7.28 13.28 -2.58
C CYS A 149 -8.53 13.92 -1.97
N ARG A 150 -9.37 13.12 -1.30
CA ARG A 150 -10.61 13.55 -0.63
C ARG A 150 -10.45 13.68 0.88
N ASN A 151 -9.24 13.50 1.44
CA ASN A 151 -8.98 13.44 2.88
C ASN A 151 -9.79 12.33 3.59
N MET A 152 -10.06 11.22 2.89
CA MET A 152 -10.84 10.08 3.39
C MET A 152 -9.96 8.87 3.72
N VAL A 153 -8.74 9.13 4.18
CA VAL A 153 -7.76 8.11 4.58
C VAL A 153 -7.19 8.41 5.95
N ALA A 154 -6.82 7.38 6.69
CA ALA A 154 -5.93 7.49 7.84
C ALA A 154 -4.48 7.28 7.37
N ALA A 155 -3.57 8.07 7.94
CA ALA A 155 -2.13 7.84 7.84
C ALA A 155 -1.67 6.97 9.01
N LEU A 156 -0.96 5.88 8.71
CA LEU A 156 -0.32 5.03 9.72
C LEU A 156 1.18 5.24 9.69
N GLY A 157 1.80 5.41 10.86
CA GLY A 157 3.24 5.51 11.03
C GLY A 157 3.74 6.87 11.51
N ASN A 158 4.95 7.19 11.07
CA ASN A 158 5.66 8.42 11.40
C ASN A 158 6.22 8.99 10.09
N GLU A 159 6.14 10.30 9.89
CA GLU A 159 6.55 10.95 8.63
C GLU A 159 8.02 10.70 8.27
N GLU A 160 8.91 10.64 9.26
CA GLU A 160 10.34 10.38 9.05
C GLU A 160 10.61 8.92 8.66
N GLU A 161 9.78 7.98 9.14
CA GLU A 161 9.82 6.56 8.75
C GLU A 161 8.91 6.23 7.56
N GLY A 162 8.23 7.21 6.97
CA GLY A 162 7.20 7.03 5.96
C GLY A 162 5.85 6.58 6.52
N LEU A 163 4.79 6.95 5.80
CA LEU A 163 3.40 6.69 6.15
C LEU A 163 2.77 5.69 5.19
N ILE A 164 1.91 4.80 5.71
CA ILE A 164 0.99 3.99 4.90
C ILE A 164 -0.39 4.61 4.99
N PHE A 165 -1.00 4.90 3.85
CA PHE A 165 -2.36 5.43 3.79
C PHE A 165 -3.37 4.31 3.59
N ILE A 166 -4.40 4.29 4.44
CA ILE A 166 -5.50 3.33 4.38
C ILE A 166 -6.84 4.09 4.41
N PRO A 167 -7.90 3.58 3.74
CA PRO A 167 -9.23 4.17 3.83
C PRO A 167 -9.69 4.33 5.29
N LEU A 168 -10.35 5.46 5.58
CA LEU A 168 -11.15 5.57 6.79
C LEU A 168 -12.25 4.51 6.76
N GLU A 169 -12.71 4.10 7.94
CA GLU A 169 -13.85 3.19 8.02
C GLU A 169 -15.02 3.87 7.32
N GLN A 170 -15.69 3.16 6.42
CA GLN A 170 -17.03 3.59 6.05
C GLN A 170 -17.86 3.41 7.31
N LEU A 171 -18.25 4.51 7.96
CA LEU A 171 -19.34 4.49 8.92
C LEU A 171 -20.48 3.82 8.17
N SER A 172 -20.84 2.60 8.58
CA SER A 172 -22.03 1.94 8.11
C SER A 172 -23.19 2.86 8.45
N HIS A 173 -23.69 3.60 7.45
CA HIS A 173 -25.05 4.08 7.50
C HIS A 173 -25.91 2.82 7.57
N HIS A 174 -26.54 2.70 8.74
CA HIS A 174 -27.44 1.66 9.25
C HIS A 174 -28.09 0.73 8.22
#